data_AF-A0A7Y0WQM2-F1
#
_entry.id   AF-A0A7Y0WQM2-F1
#
_cell.length_a   1.000
_cell.length_b   1.000
_cell.length_c   1.000
_cell.angle_alpha   90.00
_cell.angle_beta   90.00
_cell.angle_gamma   90.00
#
_symmetry.space_group_name_H-M   'P 1'
#
loop_
_entity.id
_entity.type
_entity.pdbx_description
1 polymer ?
#
loop_
_entity_poly.entity_id
_entity_poly.type
_entity_poly.pdbx_seq_one_letter_code
_entity_poly.pdbx_strand_id
1 'polypeptide(L)'
;MCSAAYASVVIAPRCTEQVSACMAIARRYGVAVHPISTGHNWGYGTASTTDARCVLMDLSAMNRILAFDEALSVVTLEPGVTQGDLARYLQEHNLPWMTPVTGAGPTCSVLGNALERGFGITPHTDHFQAVLGLEAVLADGTLYRSPMALGGSAPCFKWGVGPYLDGLFSQSGLGVVTQMSIALVRKPEVIQPFYFWVDEEQGLEAALAGIKRMLDLAPGQIGGINLMNRTRLLTMASEDTQVVGMSEEQQRAAADALGLPAWMGVGSIYCQKAQHASLKRMISIELEPFASKSLFKTRGQLTAARRLLGYLPGGWSRRWQLTLGKMLQGIDLMEGQPSEVALPLAYTAGAKPLPDAPLNPARDNCGLIWYAPILPLKTQEVADFVRTLQRRCRQQQMPCPVTLTSLSSRAIDCTVPLLFDRTHAQASARAHECYRQLFAEGKALGVLPYRVPASFMHLLTDSQGPAWQLGARIKAALDPDNLLSPGRYCAASPTPEQPTTASVVSI
;
A
#
# COMPACT_ATOMS: atom_id res chain seq x y z
N MET A 1 12.40 20.08 -13.30
CA MET A 1 12.21 18.73 -12.73
C MET A 1 11.43 18.90 -11.42
N CYS A 2 10.24 18.31 -11.29
CA CYS A 2 9.54 18.28 -9.99
C CYS A 2 10.28 17.30 -9.07
N SER A 3 11.08 17.83 -8.14
CA SER A 3 11.63 17.04 -7.04
C SER A 3 10.62 17.02 -5.90
N ALA A 4 10.49 15.89 -5.20
CA ALA A 4 9.75 15.87 -3.94
C ALA A 4 10.33 16.97 -3.02
N ALA A 5 9.45 17.75 -2.41
CA ALA A 5 9.79 18.87 -1.54
C ALA A 5 9.00 18.80 -0.23
N TYR A 6 9.52 19.43 0.81
CA TYR A 6 8.75 19.69 2.03
C TYR A 6 8.07 21.05 1.88
N ALA A 7 6.79 21.12 2.24
CA ALA A 7 6.05 22.37 2.26
C ALA A 7 6.61 23.32 3.33
N SER A 8 6.68 24.61 3.01
CA SER A 8 7.13 25.64 3.96
C SER A 8 6.07 26.01 5.00
N VAL A 9 4.80 25.65 4.76
CA VAL A 9 3.65 25.96 5.62
C VAL A 9 2.71 24.76 5.67
N VAL A 10 2.18 24.49 6.88
CA VAL A 10 1.14 23.48 7.12
C VAL A 10 -0.12 24.17 7.66
N ILE A 11 -1.27 23.87 7.07
CA ILE A 11 -2.59 24.26 7.57
C ILE A 11 -3.36 23.01 7.99
N ALA A 12 -4.13 23.08 9.07
CA ALA A 12 -4.83 21.93 9.64
C ALA A 12 -6.33 22.25 9.88
N PRO A 13 -7.16 22.24 8.81
CA PRO A 13 -8.60 22.42 8.97
C PRO A 13 -9.22 21.23 9.71
N ARG A 14 -10.35 21.48 10.38
CA ARG A 14 -11.05 20.53 11.25
C ARG A 14 -12.45 20.16 10.77
N CYS A 15 -12.90 20.76 9.67
CA CYS A 15 -14.18 20.46 9.03
C CYS A 15 -14.18 20.87 7.55
N THR A 16 -15.17 20.39 6.79
CA THR A 16 -15.35 20.67 5.36
C THR A 16 -15.46 22.16 5.06
N GLU A 17 -16.11 22.94 5.93
CA GLU A 17 -16.28 24.38 5.75
C GLU A 17 -14.93 25.11 5.82
N GLN A 18 -14.04 24.68 6.73
CA GLN A 18 -12.69 25.22 6.83
C GLN A 18 -11.84 24.84 5.62
N VAL A 19 -11.97 23.61 5.11
CA VAL A 19 -11.30 23.20 3.86
C VAL A 19 -11.74 24.10 2.70
N SER A 20 -13.04 24.36 2.57
CA SER A 20 -13.59 25.25 1.54
C SER A 20 -13.06 26.69 1.67
N ALA A 21 -13.01 27.23 2.90
CA ALA A 21 -12.44 28.54 3.18
C ALA A 21 -10.94 28.59 2.83
N CYS A 22 -10.17 27.55 3.16
CA CYS A 22 -8.76 27.44 2.79
C CYS A 22 -8.57 27.45 1.27
N MET A 23 -9.42 26.74 0.53
CA MET A 23 -9.36 26.74 -0.94
C MET A 23 -9.71 28.11 -1.55
N ALA A 24 -10.70 28.81 -1.00
CA ALA A 24 -11.02 30.17 -1.42
C ALA A 24 -9.84 31.14 -1.21
N ILE A 25 -9.14 31.02 -0.08
CA ILE A 25 -7.92 31.79 0.20
C ILE A 25 -6.80 31.40 -0.77
N ALA A 26 -6.55 30.10 -0.96
CA ALA A 26 -5.55 29.60 -1.87
C ALA A 26 -5.75 30.14 -3.30
N ARG A 27 -7.00 30.12 -3.79
CA ARG A 27 -7.40 30.68 -5.08
C ARG A 27 -7.15 32.18 -5.16
N ARG A 28 -7.53 32.95 -4.13
CA ARG A 28 -7.33 34.41 -4.08
C ARG A 28 -5.85 34.81 -4.20
N TYR A 29 -4.95 34.02 -3.63
CA TYR A 29 -3.51 34.32 -3.60
C TYR A 29 -2.68 33.50 -4.59
N GLY A 30 -3.29 32.62 -5.41
CA GLY A 30 -2.58 31.77 -6.35
C GLY A 30 -1.62 30.78 -5.68
N VAL A 31 -1.99 30.28 -4.49
CA VAL A 31 -1.15 29.37 -3.70
C VAL A 31 -1.62 27.93 -3.89
N ALA A 32 -0.72 27.06 -4.33
CA ALA A 32 -1.02 25.64 -4.47
C ALA A 32 -1.15 24.95 -3.10
N VAL A 33 -2.02 23.95 -3.01
CA VAL A 33 -2.33 23.19 -1.80
C VAL A 33 -2.18 21.69 -2.07
N HIS A 34 -1.53 20.99 -1.15
CA HIS A 34 -1.39 19.54 -1.17
C HIS A 34 -2.08 18.93 0.06
N PRO A 35 -3.26 18.30 -0.09
CA PRO A 35 -3.92 17.66 1.03
C PRO A 35 -3.27 16.33 1.37
N ILE A 36 -3.14 16.06 2.66
CA ILE A 36 -2.82 14.75 3.21
C ILE A 36 -3.87 14.37 4.25
N SER A 37 -4.10 13.07 4.42
CA SER A 37 -4.83 12.55 5.56
C SER A 37 -3.90 12.49 6.78
N THR A 38 -3.22 11.37 7.02
CA THR A 38 -2.29 11.22 8.15
C THR A 38 -0.82 11.34 7.74
N GLY A 39 -0.51 11.53 6.45
CA GLY A 39 0.86 11.65 5.95
C GLY A 39 1.71 10.36 6.00
N HIS A 40 1.14 9.24 6.48
CA HIS A 40 1.82 7.97 6.67
C HIS A 40 1.92 7.12 5.39
N ASN A 41 2.30 7.78 4.29
CA ASN A 41 2.44 7.17 2.97
C ASN A 41 3.88 6.65 2.72
N TRP A 42 4.34 5.74 3.59
CA TRP A 42 5.72 5.26 3.65
C TRP A 42 6.20 4.73 2.29
N GLY A 43 7.38 5.17 1.86
CA GLY A 43 8.00 4.73 0.60
C GLY A 43 7.43 5.33 -0.70
N TYR A 44 6.33 6.09 -0.62
CA TYR A 44 5.71 6.77 -1.76
C TYR A 44 5.81 8.31 -1.70
N GLY A 45 6.56 8.83 -0.74
CA GLY A 45 6.73 10.27 -0.54
C GLY A 45 6.05 10.82 0.71
N THR A 46 5.46 9.98 1.57
CA THR A 46 4.98 10.37 2.91
C THR A 46 4.04 11.57 2.90
N ALA A 47 4.48 12.73 3.39
CA ALA A 47 3.77 14.01 3.37
C ALA A 47 4.44 15.03 2.42
N SER A 48 5.42 14.61 1.61
CA SER A 48 6.09 15.45 0.64
C SER A 48 5.15 15.89 -0.48
N THR A 49 5.36 17.12 -0.94
CA THR A 49 4.66 17.70 -2.08
C THR A 49 5.48 17.48 -3.36
N THR A 50 4.82 17.62 -4.50
CA THR A 50 5.45 17.62 -5.83
C THR A 50 6.05 18.99 -6.23
N ASP A 51 5.72 20.06 -5.49
CA ASP A 51 6.25 21.42 -5.66
C ASP A 51 6.46 22.08 -4.28
N ALA A 52 7.66 22.64 -4.04
CA ALA A 52 8.05 23.29 -2.79
C ALA A 52 7.22 24.52 -2.42
N ARG A 53 6.52 25.12 -3.40
CA ARG A 53 5.62 26.26 -3.20
C ARG A 53 4.23 25.86 -2.73
N CYS A 54 3.93 24.55 -2.65
CA CYS A 54 2.66 24.06 -2.12
C CYS A 54 2.58 24.21 -0.60
N VAL A 55 1.43 24.64 -0.11
CA VAL A 55 1.04 24.54 1.30
C VAL A 55 0.53 23.12 1.55
N LEU A 56 1.01 22.49 2.62
CA LEU A 56 0.50 21.20 3.05
C LEU A 56 -0.80 21.41 3.84
N MET A 57 -1.89 20.74 3.43
CA MET A 57 -3.14 20.73 4.18
C MET A 57 -3.25 19.39 4.91
N ASP A 58 -3.05 19.43 6.22
CA ASP A 58 -3.11 18.26 7.11
C ASP A 58 -4.54 18.04 7.61
N LEU A 59 -5.19 16.98 7.13
CA LEU A 59 -6.55 16.61 7.51
C LEU A 59 -6.59 15.60 8.66
N SER A 60 -5.47 15.31 9.32
CA SER A 60 -5.41 14.33 10.42
C SER A 60 -6.29 14.71 11.61
N ALA A 61 -6.60 16.00 11.78
CA ALA A 61 -7.51 16.49 12.82
C ALA A 61 -9.01 16.28 12.49
N MET A 62 -9.36 15.95 11.25
CA MET A 62 -10.71 15.50 10.85
C MET A 62 -10.78 13.98 11.04
N ASN A 63 -10.91 13.52 12.29
CA ASN A 63 -10.74 12.11 12.67
C ASN A 63 -11.99 11.47 13.28
N ARG A 64 -13.19 11.92 12.89
CA ARG A 64 -14.45 11.36 13.39
C ARG A 64 -14.93 10.20 12.51
N ILE A 65 -15.41 9.14 13.17
CA ILE A 65 -16.30 8.15 12.55
C ILE A 65 -17.70 8.76 12.61
N LEU A 66 -18.26 9.09 11.45
CA LEU A 66 -19.49 9.86 11.31
C LEU A 66 -20.73 8.98 11.43
N ALA A 67 -20.67 7.76 10.89
CA ALA A 67 -21.75 6.79 10.96
C ALA A 67 -21.21 5.36 10.79
N PHE A 68 -21.91 4.39 11.38
CA PHE A 68 -21.77 2.98 11.08
C PHE A 68 -23.15 2.34 10.92
N ASP A 69 -23.43 1.83 9.72
CA ASP A 69 -24.66 1.12 9.40
C ASP A 69 -24.37 -0.39 9.45
N GLU A 70 -24.79 -1.04 10.53
CA GLU A 70 -24.62 -2.48 10.75
C GLU A 70 -25.37 -3.33 9.72
N ALA A 71 -26.54 -2.89 9.28
CA ALA A 71 -27.36 -3.63 8.34
C ALA A 71 -26.72 -3.66 6.94
N LEU A 72 -26.09 -2.57 6.55
CA LEU A 72 -25.36 -2.45 5.28
C LEU A 72 -23.89 -2.84 5.38
N SER A 73 -23.35 -2.95 6.61
CA SER A 73 -21.91 -3.11 6.85
C SER A 73 -21.09 -1.95 6.28
N VAL A 74 -21.54 -0.71 6.47
CA VAL A 74 -20.88 0.49 5.89
C VAL A 74 -20.48 1.46 6.98
N VAL A 75 -19.23 1.91 6.95
CA VAL A 75 -18.73 2.99 7.81
C VAL A 75 -18.56 4.27 6.98
N THR A 76 -18.99 5.40 7.53
CA THR A 76 -18.69 6.74 6.99
C THR A 76 -17.73 7.44 7.94
N LEU A 77 -16.59 7.91 7.42
CA LEU A 77 -15.51 8.45 8.23
C LEU A 77 -14.80 9.64 7.57
N GLU A 78 -14.16 10.45 8.41
CA GLU A 78 -13.31 11.58 8.00
C GLU A 78 -11.86 11.13 7.70
N PRO A 79 -11.04 11.95 7.01
CA PRO A 79 -9.74 11.55 6.47
C PRO A 79 -8.72 11.18 7.56
N GLY A 80 -8.78 11.81 8.71
CA GLY A 80 -7.90 11.57 9.85
C GLY A 80 -8.17 10.26 10.59
N VAL A 81 -9.27 9.54 10.31
CA VAL A 81 -9.54 8.24 10.96
C VAL A 81 -8.49 7.22 10.53
N THR A 82 -7.71 6.75 11.51
CA THR A 82 -6.67 5.74 11.28
C THR A 82 -7.24 4.32 11.33
N GLN A 83 -6.49 3.34 10.82
CA GLN A 83 -6.82 1.93 10.98
C GLN A 83 -6.95 1.55 12.47
N GLY A 84 -6.10 2.10 13.32
CA GLY A 84 -6.14 1.91 14.78
C GLY A 84 -7.41 2.49 15.40
N ASP A 85 -7.85 3.67 14.98
CA ASP A 85 -9.07 4.29 15.49
C ASP A 85 -10.32 3.51 15.08
N LEU A 86 -10.40 3.05 13.83
CA LEU A 86 -11.51 2.23 13.37
C LEU A 86 -11.54 0.87 14.09
N ALA A 87 -10.39 0.21 14.26
CA ALA A 87 -10.32 -1.03 15.02
C ALA A 87 -10.77 -0.85 16.49
N ARG A 88 -10.35 0.24 17.13
CA ARG A 88 -10.77 0.59 18.49
C ARG A 88 -12.27 0.84 18.57
N TYR A 89 -12.83 1.62 17.65
CA TYR A 89 -14.27 1.89 17.59
C TYR A 89 -15.09 0.60 17.48
N LEU A 90 -14.72 -0.30 16.57
CA LEU A 90 -15.41 -1.58 16.40
C LEU A 90 -15.31 -2.44 17.67
N GLN A 91 -14.16 -2.45 18.33
CA GLN A 91 -13.95 -3.20 19.57
C GLN A 91 -14.77 -2.63 20.74
N GLU A 92 -14.73 -1.31 20.97
CA GLU A 92 -15.46 -0.62 22.05
C GLU A 92 -16.98 -0.82 21.94
N HIS A 93 -17.50 -0.95 20.71
CA HIS A 93 -18.92 -1.18 20.43
C HIS A 93 -19.27 -2.67 20.27
N ASN A 94 -18.32 -3.60 20.46
CA ASN A 94 -18.50 -5.05 20.29
C ASN A 94 -19.03 -5.46 18.90
N LEU A 95 -18.60 -4.74 17.86
CA LEU A 95 -19.03 -4.93 16.48
C LEU A 95 -18.15 -5.99 15.79
N PRO A 96 -18.70 -7.14 15.33
CA PRO A 96 -17.93 -8.20 14.68
C PRO A 96 -17.59 -7.89 13.21
N TRP A 97 -17.00 -6.72 12.92
CA TRP A 97 -16.48 -6.36 11.60
C TRP A 97 -14.97 -6.21 11.61
N MET A 98 -14.35 -6.38 10.45
CA MET A 98 -12.91 -6.29 10.27
C MET A 98 -12.52 -4.91 9.76
N THR A 99 -11.50 -4.31 10.36
CA THR A 99 -10.88 -3.10 9.81
C THR A 99 -10.10 -3.45 8.55
N PRO A 100 -10.18 -2.63 7.48
CA PRO A 100 -9.28 -2.74 6.34
C PRO A 100 -7.86 -2.35 6.78
N VAL A 101 -6.97 -3.34 6.86
CA VAL A 101 -5.61 -3.15 7.39
C VAL A 101 -4.54 -3.33 6.33
N THR A 102 -3.44 -2.59 6.49
CA THR A 102 -2.24 -2.68 5.64
C THR A 102 -0.97 -2.86 6.46
N GLY A 103 0.15 -3.11 5.78
CA GLY A 103 1.47 -3.11 6.42
C GLY A 103 2.00 -1.72 6.83
N ALA A 104 1.24 -0.65 6.62
CA ALA A 104 1.67 0.71 6.96
C ALA A 104 1.51 1.06 8.45
N GLY A 105 0.87 0.18 9.23
CA GLY A 105 0.71 0.30 10.67
C GLY A 105 -0.59 1.00 11.11
N PRO A 106 -0.86 1.01 12.43
CA PRO A 106 -2.12 1.49 12.99
C PRO A 106 -2.43 2.96 12.73
N THR A 107 -1.42 3.79 12.50
CA THR A 107 -1.56 5.24 12.30
C THR A 107 -1.91 5.61 10.85
N CYS A 108 -1.94 4.64 9.92
CA CYS A 108 -2.32 4.88 8.54
C CYS A 108 -3.80 5.26 8.42
N SER A 109 -4.12 6.29 7.64
CA SER A 109 -5.51 6.68 7.35
C SER A 109 -6.22 5.60 6.53
N VAL A 110 -7.45 5.25 6.92
CA VAL A 110 -8.29 4.31 6.16
C VAL A 110 -8.67 4.93 4.80
N LEU A 111 -9.22 6.14 4.81
CA LEU A 111 -9.64 6.88 3.62
C LEU A 111 -8.43 7.22 2.72
N GLY A 112 -7.35 7.72 3.31
CA GLY A 112 -6.15 8.08 2.55
C GLY A 112 -5.53 6.88 1.83
N ASN A 113 -5.55 5.69 2.46
CA ASN A 113 -5.12 4.46 1.80
C ASN A 113 -6.07 4.06 0.66
N ALA A 114 -7.39 4.17 0.85
CA ALA A 114 -8.38 3.89 -0.19
C ALA A 114 -8.24 4.81 -1.40
N LEU A 115 -8.08 6.13 -1.22
CA LEU A 115 -7.84 7.07 -2.33
C LEU A 115 -6.60 6.75 -3.16
N GLU A 116 -5.62 6.14 -2.51
CA GLU A 116 -4.38 5.74 -3.10
C GLU A 116 -4.45 4.36 -3.76
N ARG A 117 -5.63 3.74 -3.72
CA ARG A 117 -5.92 2.38 -4.24
C ARG A 117 -5.06 1.32 -3.56
N GLY A 118 -4.76 1.54 -2.28
CA GLY A 118 -4.06 0.56 -1.47
C GLY A 118 -4.88 -0.71 -1.28
N PHE A 119 -4.18 -1.80 -1.02
CA PHE A 119 -4.79 -3.10 -0.77
C PHE A 119 -4.30 -3.71 0.54
N GLY A 120 -5.11 -4.60 1.10
CA GLY A 120 -4.86 -5.34 2.32
C GLY A 120 -4.89 -6.86 2.12
N ILE A 121 -4.84 -7.62 3.21
CA ILE A 121 -4.89 -9.10 3.19
C ILE A 121 -6.23 -9.67 3.73
N THR A 122 -7.15 -8.78 4.11
CA THR A 122 -8.52 -9.13 4.50
C THR A 122 -9.38 -9.42 3.25
N PRO A 123 -10.59 -10.01 3.36
CA PRO A 123 -11.38 -10.41 2.19
C PRO A 123 -11.74 -9.28 1.21
N HIS A 124 -11.93 -8.06 1.69
CA HIS A 124 -11.95 -6.87 0.83
C HIS A 124 -10.51 -6.39 0.61
N THR A 125 -9.82 -7.10 -0.28
CA THR A 125 -8.42 -6.85 -0.63
C THR A 125 -8.21 -5.45 -1.20
N ASP A 126 -9.03 -5.02 -2.17
CA ASP A 126 -8.95 -3.68 -2.77
C ASP A 126 -9.80 -2.69 -1.94
N HIS A 127 -9.13 -1.74 -1.28
CA HIS A 127 -9.83 -0.78 -0.41
C HIS A 127 -10.62 0.27 -1.19
N PHE A 128 -10.21 0.63 -2.41
CA PHE A 128 -10.99 1.55 -3.24
C PHE A 128 -12.21 0.85 -3.84
N GLN A 129 -12.13 -0.45 -4.11
CA GLN A 129 -13.29 -1.25 -4.51
C GLN A 129 -14.40 -1.15 -3.47
N ALA A 130 -14.07 -1.17 -2.17
CA ALA A 130 -15.02 -1.08 -1.07
C ALA A 130 -15.65 0.32 -0.86
N VAL A 131 -15.18 1.36 -1.54
CA VAL A 131 -15.76 2.71 -1.45
C VAL A 131 -17.13 2.75 -2.12
N LEU A 132 -18.13 3.26 -1.38
CA LEU A 132 -19.53 3.37 -1.82
C LEU A 132 -19.99 4.83 -2.02
N GLY A 133 -19.20 5.80 -1.58
CA GLY A 133 -19.45 7.22 -1.78
C GLY A 133 -18.41 8.10 -1.07
N LEU A 134 -18.30 9.36 -1.48
CA LEU A 134 -17.41 10.36 -0.87
C LEU A 134 -17.97 11.78 -0.92
N GLU A 135 -17.41 12.63 -0.07
CA GLU A 135 -17.56 14.09 -0.10
C GLU A 135 -16.19 14.72 -0.39
N ALA A 136 -16.14 15.73 -1.25
CA ALA A 136 -14.90 16.43 -1.58
C ALA A 136 -15.12 17.93 -1.81
N VAL A 137 -14.10 18.73 -1.55
CA VAL A 137 -14.05 20.16 -1.88
C VAL A 137 -13.21 20.35 -3.14
N LEU A 138 -13.76 21.02 -4.16
CA LEU A 138 -13.08 21.31 -5.43
C LEU A 138 -12.15 22.53 -5.30
N ALA A 139 -11.37 22.81 -6.36
CA ALA A 139 -10.38 23.89 -6.35
C ALA A 139 -11.00 25.29 -6.19
N ASP A 140 -12.25 25.47 -6.62
CA ASP A 140 -13.03 26.69 -6.45
C ASP A 140 -13.72 26.80 -5.08
N GLY A 141 -13.55 25.79 -4.22
CA GLY A 141 -14.17 25.71 -2.89
C GLY A 141 -15.59 25.14 -2.90
N THR A 142 -16.13 24.74 -4.06
CA THR A 142 -17.45 24.12 -4.12
C THR A 142 -17.44 22.68 -3.59
N LEU A 143 -18.59 22.25 -3.07
CA LEU A 143 -18.75 20.92 -2.50
C LEU A 143 -19.23 19.92 -3.56
N TYR A 144 -18.51 18.82 -3.66
CA TYR A 144 -18.91 17.61 -4.36
C TYR A 144 -19.41 16.56 -3.37
N ARG A 145 -20.52 15.89 -3.74
CA ARG A 145 -21.03 14.68 -3.06
C ARG A 145 -21.43 13.65 -4.12
N SER A 146 -21.16 12.38 -3.84
CA SER A 146 -21.58 11.28 -4.73
C SER A 146 -23.09 11.37 -5.02
N PRO A 147 -23.54 11.15 -6.27
CA PRO A 147 -24.90 11.50 -6.70
C PRO A 147 -26.04 10.91 -5.86
N MET A 148 -25.92 9.67 -5.38
CA MET A 148 -26.97 9.04 -4.57
C MET A 148 -27.10 9.66 -3.17
N ALA A 149 -26.04 10.28 -2.64
CA ALA A 149 -26.09 10.97 -1.35
C ALA A 149 -26.93 12.25 -1.40
N LEU A 150 -27.12 12.86 -2.58
CA LEU A 150 -27.88 14.11 -2.75
C LEU A 150 -29.38 13.94 -2.45
N GLY A 151 -29.91 12.71 -2.54
CA GLY A 151 -31.28 12.38 -2.16
C GLY A 151 -31.43 11.80 -0.75
N GLY A 152 -30.37 11.81 0.06
CA GLY A 152 -30.35 11.16 1.37
C GLY A 152 -30.36 9.64 1.31
N SER A 153 -30.05 9.04 0.14
CA SER A 153 -29.98 7.59 0.01
C SER A 153 -28.74 7.08 0.74
N ALA A 154 -28.89 5.92 1.40
CA ALA A 154 -27.77 5.27 2.05
C ALA A 154 -26.68 4.89 1.01
N PRO A 155 -25.39 4.98 1.36
CA PRO A 155 -24.28 4.59 0.49
C PRO A 155 -24.20 3.07 0.40
N CYS A 156 -25.08 2.45 -0.41
CA CYS A 156 -25.16 0.99 -0.59
C CYS A 156 -24.80 0.53 -2.01
N PHE A 157 -24.66 1.46 -2.96
CA PHE A 157 -24.41 1.14 -4.36
C PHE A 157 -23.36 2.08 -4.96
N LYS A 158 -22.19 1.51 -5.29
CA LYS A 158 -20.98 2.21 -5.73
C LYS A 158 -21.20 3.16 -6.91
N TRP A 159 -21.95 2.71 -7.92
CA TRP A 159 -21.97 3.40 -9.21
C TRP A 159 -22.88 4.62 -9.24
N GLY A 160 -23.87 4.69 -8.35
CA GLY A 160 -24.88 5.72 -8.40
C GLY A 160 -25.64 5.75 -9.74
N VAL A 161 -25.88 6.96 -10.24
CA VAL A 161 -26.55 7.22 -11.52
C VAL A 161 -25.69 8.20 -12.33
N GLY A 162 -25.52 7.92 -13.63
CA GLY A 162 -24.69 8.72 -14.53
C GLY A 162 -23.22 8.30 -14.54
N PRO A 163 -22.29 9.19 -14.93
CA PRO A 163 -20.86 8.89 -14.88
C PRO A 163 -20.40 8.59 -13.45
N TYR A 164 -19.54 7.58 -13.28
CA TYR A 164 -18.92 7.29 -11.99
C TYR A 164 -17.78 8.29 -11.70
N LEU A 165 -18.12 9.37 -10.99
CA LEU A 165 -17.21 10.50 -10.74
C LEU A 165 -16.29 10.28 -9.54
N ASP A 166 -16.68 9.49 -8.55
CA ASP A 166 -15.87 9.18 -7.35
C ASP A 166 -14.48 8.64 -7.73
N GLY A 167 -14.41 7.86 -8.81
CA GLY A 167 -13.17 7.34 -9.37
C GLY A 167 -12.14 8.43 -9.72
N LEU A 168 -12.60 9.62 -10.12
CA LEU A 168 -11.75 10.75 -10.49
C LEU A 168 -10.93 11.29 -9.31
N PHE A 169 -11.40 11.13 -8.07
CA PHE A 169 -10.70 11.62 -6.87
C PHE A 169 -9.58 10.68 -6.39
N SER A 170 -9.59 9.41 -6.82
CA SER A 170 -8.54 8.46 -6.48
C SER A 170 -7.25 8.73 -7.27
N GLN A 171 -6.11 8.79 -6.59
CA GLN A 171 -4.80 9.09 -7.18
C GLN A 171 -4.82 10.32 -8.12
N SER A 172 -5.44 11.43 -7.69
CA SER A 172 -5.52 12.66 -8.48
C SER A 172 -5.38 13.91 -7.60
N GLY A 173 -5.21 15.07 -8.25
CA GLY A 173 -5.28 16.39 -7.63
C GLY A 173 -6.60 17.11 -7.92
N LEU A 174 -7.73 16.42 -8.04
CA LEU A 174 -8.99 17.04 -8.50
C LEU A 174 -9.90 17.58 -7.37
N GLY A 175 -9.62 17.23 -6.12
CA GLY A 175 -10.39 17.69 -4.97
C GLY A 175 -9.76 17.28 -3.65
N VAL A 176 -10.20 17.91 -2.56
CA VAL A 176 -9.86 17.54 -1.19
C VAL A 176 -10.99 16.70 -0.63
N VAL A 177 -10.79 15.39 -0.49
CA VAL A 177 -11.82 14.48 0.03
C VAL A 177 -11.93 14.64 1.55
N THR A 178 -13.13 14.97 2.03
CA THR A 178 -13.43 15.29 3.43
C THR A 178 -14.23 14.20 4.14
N GLN A 179 -14.90 13.30 3.40
CA GLN A 179 -15.62 12.15 3.96
C GLN A 179 -15.61 10.99 2.97
N MET A 180 -15.65 9.76 3.46
CA MET A 180 -15.77 8.56 2.63
C MET A 180 -16.60 7.49 3.32
N SER A 181 -17.47 6.82 2.55
CA SER A 181 -18.23 5.66 2.97
C SER A 181 -17.62 4.38 2.41
N ILE A 182 -17.29 3.42 3.27
CA ILE A 182 -16.53 2.20 2.94
C ILE A 182 -17.28 0.98 3.48
N ALA A 183 -17.46 -0.04 2.63
CA ALA A 183 -17.98 -1.33 3.02
C ALA A 183 -16.95 -2.11 3.87
N LEU A 184 -17.39 -2.65 5.00
CA LEU A 184 -16.59 -3.49 5.89
C LEU A 184 -17.00 -4.96 5.78
N VAL A 185 -16.03 -5.84 6.01
CA VAL A 185 -16.28 -7.29 6.04
C VAL A 185 -16.71 -7.70 7.45
N ARG A 186 -17.85 -8.37 7.57
CA ARG A 186 -18.22 -9.03 8.83
C ARG A 186 -17.25 -10.17 9.12
N LYS A 187 -16.75 -10.26 10.35
CA LYS A 187 -15.81 -11.28 10.78
C LYS A 187 -16.42 -12.69 10.56
N PRO A 188 -15.79 -13.55 9.74
CA PRO A 188 -16.28 -14.91 9.53
C PRO A 188 -16.03 -15.77 10.78
N GLU A 189 -16.75 -16.89 10.89
CA GLU A 189 -16.59 -17.82 12.01
C GLU A 189 -15.19 -18.45 12.08
N VAL A 190 -14.55 -18.63 10.92
CA VAL A 190 -13.20 -19.19 10.82
C VAL A 190 -12.30 -18.25 10.02
N ILE A 191 -11.24 -17.80 10.68
CA ILE A 191 -10.06 -17.20 10.07
C ILE A 191 -8.89 -18.13 10.34
N GLN A 192 -8.38 -18.79 9.30
CA GLN A 192 -7.24 -19.69 9.43
C GLN A 192 -6.11 -19.30 8.47
N PRO A 193 -4.99 -18.77 8.99
CA PRO A 193 -3.75 -18.65 8.24
C PRO A 193 -3.25 -20.00 7.75
N PHE A 194 -2.66 -20.00 6.58
CA PHE A 194 -1.83 -21.09 6.08
C PHE A 194 -0.49 -20.57 5.56
N TYR A 195 0.54 -21.38 5.76
CA TYR A 195 1.91 -21.10 5.36
C TYR A 195 2.42 -22.26 4.51
N PHE A 196 3.25 -21.96 3.53
CA PHE A 196 3.93 -22.97 2.73
C PHE A 196 5.35 -22.54 2.37
N TRP A 197 6.23 -23.51 2.16
CA TRP A 197 7.65 -23.30 1.88
C TRP A 197 8.01 -23.95 0.55
N VAL A 198 8.79 -23.24 -0.27
CA VAL A 198 9.31 -23.71 -1.55
C VAL A 198 10.83 -23.55 -1.49
N ASP A 199 11.54 -24.67 -1.40
CA ASP A 199 12.97 -24.67 -1.08
C ASP A 199 13.85 -24.28 -2.28
N GLU A 200 13.37 -24.54 -3.49
CA GLU A 200 14.07 -24.29 -4.76
C GLU A 200 13.53 -23.06 -5.49
N GLU A 201 14.42 -22.28 -6.12
CA GLU A 201 14.05 -21.08 -6.87
C GLU A 201 13.17 -21.41 -8.09
N GLN A 202 13.40 -22.58 -8.70
CA GLN A 202 12.66 -23.10 -9.84
C GLN A 202 11.19 -23.39 -9.49
N GLY A 203 10.86 -23.57 -8.21
CA GLY A 203 9.49 -23.83 -7.76
C GLY A 203 8.54 -22.63 -7.83
N LEU A 204 9.04 -21.43 -8.15
CA LEU A 204 8.23 -20.21 -8.23
C LEU A 204 7.04 -20.34 -9.18
N GLU A 205 7.27 -20.87 -10.39
CA GLU A 205 6.20 -20.95 -11.39
C GLU A 205 5.09 -21.92 -10.95
N ALA A 206 5.47 -23.08 -10.43
CA ALA A 206 4.53 -24.06 -9.89
C ALA A 206 3.72 -23.49 -8.71
N ALA A 207 4.39 -22.74 -7.82
CA ALA A 207 3.73 -22.05 -6.72
C ALA A 207 2.71 -21.01 -7.21
N LEU A 208 3.07 -20.20 -8.21
CA LEU A 208 2.14 -19.23 -8.83
C LEU A 208 0.95 -19.92 -9.49
N ALA A 209 1.16 -21.07 -10.14
CA ALA A 209 0.10 -21.86 -10.73
C ALA A 209 -0.88 -22.38 -9.67
N GLY A 210 -0.37 -22.91 -8.55
CA GLY A 210 -1.19 -23.34 -7.43
C GLY A 210 -1.96 -22.20 -6.78
N ILE A 211 -1.30 -21.05 -6.55
CA ILE A 211 -1.93 -19.82 -6.05
C ILE A 211 -3.10 -19.43 -6.95
N LYS A 212 -2.88 -19.39 -8.26
CA LYS A 212 -3.93 -19.05 -9.22
C LYS A 212 -5.13 -20.01 -9.12
N ARG A 213 -4.89 -21.33 -9.10
CA ARG A 213 -5.96 -22.35 -8.99
C ARG A 213 -6.73 -22.23 -7.67
N MET A 214 -6.03 -22.03 -6.55
CA MET A 214 -6.69 -21.80 -5.25
C MET A 214 -7.64 -20.59 -5.30
N LEU A 215 -7.21 -19.48 -5.89
CA LEU A 215 -8.03 -18.27 -6.04
C LEU A 215 -9.22 -18.46 -7.00
N ASP A 216 -9.06 -19.27 -8.06
CA ASP A 216 -10.15 -19.61 -8.98
C ASP A 216 -11.19 -20.54 -8.32
N LEU A 217 -10.75 -21.47 -7.47
CA LEU A 217 -11.62 -22.45 -6.79
C LEU A 217 -12.40 -21.86 -5.61
N ALA A 218 -11.84 -20.88 -4.90
CA ALA A 218 -12.46 -20.27 -3.72
C ALA A 218 -12.37 -18.74 -3.72
N PRO A 219 -12.96 -18.06 -4.73
CA PRO A 219 -12.98 -16.60 -4.80
C PRO A 219 -13.67 -16.01 -3.56
N GLY A 220 -13.04 -15.01 -2.95
CA GLY A 220 -13.55 -14.31 -1.76
C GLY A 220 -13.42 -15.07 -0.43
N GLN A 221 -13.08 -16.36 -0.45
CA GLN A 221 -12.83 -17.16 0.77
C GLN A 221 -11.33 -17.31 1.08
N ILE A 222 -10.47 -17.02 0.09
CA ILE A 222 -9.02 -16.94 0.27
C ILE A 222 -8.62 -15.47 0.10
N GLY A 223 -7.97 -14.90 1.12
CA GLY A 223 -7.42 -13.54 1.03
C GLY A 223 -6.21 -13.46 0.09
N GLY A 224 -5.61 -12.27 -0.01
CA GLY A 224 -4.36 -12.12 -0.74
C GLY A 224 -3.28 -13.06 -0.21
N ILE A 225 -2.62 -13.80 -1.11
CA ILE A 225 -1.51 -14.70 -0.78
C ILE A 225 -0.21 -13.94 -1.06
N ASN A 226 0.61 -13.81 -0.02
CA ASN A 226 1.94 -13.22 -0.09
C ASN A 226 2.97 -14.32 -0.33
N LEU A 227 3.71 -14.26 -1.43
CA LEU A 227 4.83 -15.13 -1.73
C LEU A 227 6.13 -14.31 -1.67
N MET A 228 6.95 -14.58 -0.65
CA MET A 228 8.13 -13.79 -0.32
C MET A 228 9.40 -14.55 -0.67
N ASN A 229 10.35 -13.89 -1.35
CA ASN A 229 11.62 -14.53 -1.69
C ASN A 229 12.56 -14.59 -0.48
N ARG A 230 13.64 -15.38 -0.60
CA ARG A 230 14.65 -15.53 0.46
C ARG A 230 15.20 -14.21 1.00
N THR A 231 15.53 -13.25 0.13
CA THR A 231 16.00 -11.92 0.55
C THR A 231 14.96 -11.17 1.37
N ARG A 232 13.68 -11.26 0.98
CA ARG A 232 12.57 -10.70 1.76
C ARG A 232 12.45 -11.37 3.13
N LEU A 233 12.56 -12.69 3.20
CA LEU A 233 12.55 -13.42 4.47
C LEU A 233 13.73 -13.04 5.38
N LEU A 234 14.90 -12.80 4.80
CA LEU A 234 16.07 -12.33 5.53
C LEU A 234 15.81 -10.95 6.17
N THR A 235 15.15 -10.02 5.47
CA THR A 235 14.74 -8.71 6.06
C THR A 235 13.74 -8.84 7.22
N MET A 236 13.11 -10.01 7.39
CA MET A 236 12.13 -10.28 8.45
C MET A 236 12.71 -11.15 9.58
N ALA A 237 13.91 -11.69 9.42
CA ALA A 237 14.49 -12.68 10.32
C ALA A 237 14.76 -12.11 11.72
N SER A 238 15.41 -10.95 11.79
CA SER A 238 15.66 -10.19 13.03
C SER A 238 15.47 -8.70 12.78
N GLU A 239 15.17 -7.96 13.85
CA GLU A 239 15.12 -6.49 13.83
C GLU A 239 16.49 -5.87 13.54
N ASP A 240 17.57 -6.57 13.94
CA ASP A 240 18.95 -6.12 13.70
C ASP A 240 19.52 -6.55 12.34
N THR A 241 18.74 -7.25 11.50
CA THR A 241 19.27 -7.75 10.22
C THR A 241 19.45 -6.59 9.22
N GLN A 242 20.69 -6.15 9.06
CA GLN A 242 21.06 -5.16 8.05
C GLN A 242 21.41 -5.84 6.72
N VAL A 243 20.44 -5.93 5.82
CA VAL A 243 20.66 -6.52 4.48
C VAL A 243 21.35 -5.53 3.54
N VAL A 244 21.19 -4.23 3.78
CA VAL A 244 21.83 -3.18 2.98
C VAL A 244 23.34 -3.21 3.22
N GLY A 245 24.13 -3.25 2.15
CA GLY A 245 25.59 -3.33 2.21
C GLY A 245 26.17 -4.75 2.22
N MET A 246 25.34 -5.79 2.37
CA MET A 246 25.77 -7.18 2.21
C MET A 246 25.92 -7.55 0.74
N SER A 247 27.02 -8.24 0.39
CA SER A 247 27.14 -8.90 -0.92
C SER A 247 26.12 -10.02 -1.07
N GLU A 248 25.87 -10.47 -2.31
CA GLU A 248 24.96 -11.60 -2.57
C GLU A 248 25.38 -12.88 -1.83
N GLU A 249 26.69 -13.15 -1.78
CA GLU A 249 27.23 -14.30 -1.08
C GLU A 249 26.98 -14.20 0.43
N GLN A 250 27.12 -13.01 1.01
CA GLN A 250 26.83 -12.76 2.42
C GLN A 250 25.33 -12.92 2.73
N GLN A 251 24.46 -12.39 1.86
CA GLN A 251 23.02 -12.55 1.99
C GLN A 251 22.61 -14.03 1.91
N ARG A 252 23.19 -14.77 0.97
CA ARG A 252 22.94 -16.20 0.79
C ARG A 252 23.43 -17.00 1.99
N ALA A 253 24.67 -16.78 2.44
CA ALA A 253 25.21 -17.46 3.61
C ALA A 253 24.40 -17.17 4.89
N ALA A 254 23.96 -15.92 5.10
CA ALA A 254 23.10 -15.56 6.22
C ALA A 254 21.73 -16.25 6.16
N ALA A 255 21.12 -16.32 4.97
CA ALA A 255 19.85 -16.99 4.78
C ALA A 255 19.95 -18.52 4.95
N ASP A 256 21.04 -19.13 4.45
CA ASP A 256 21.31 -20.57 4.59
C ASP A 256 21.55 -20.94 6.06
N ALA A 257 22.30 -20.13 6.81
CA ALA A 257 22.51 -20.30 8.25
C ALA A 257 21.19 -20.25 9.07
N LEU A 258 20.18 -19.55 8.54
CA LEU A 258 18.84 -19.48 9.13
C LEU A 258 17.88 -20.55 8.60
N GLY A 259 18.29 -21.33 7.59
CA GLY A 259 17.45 -22.34 6.94
C GLY A 259 16.26 -21.73 6.19
N LEU A 260 16.44 -20.57 5.56
CA LEU A 260 15.36 -19.89 4.83
C LEU A 260 15.11 -20.54 3.46
N PRO A 261 13.84 -20.85 3.11
CA PRO A 261 13.50 -21.40 1.80
C PRO A 261 13.80 -20.39 0.68
N ALA A 262 13.78 -20.82 -0.57
CA ALA A 262 13.81 -19.89 -1.70
C ALA A 262 12.59 -18.97 -1.70
N TRP A 263 11.42 -19.53 -1.37
CA TRP A 263 10.17 -18.79 -1.20
C TRP A 263 9.36 -19.29 -0.01
N MET A 264 8.65 -18.36 0.64
CA MET A 264 7.64 -18.69 1.65
C MET A 264 6.34 -17.98 1.31
N GLY A 265 5.28 -18.77 1.26
CA GLY A 265 3.93 -18.31 1.02
C GLY A 265 3.13 -18.17 2.31
N VAL A 266 2.28 -17.14 2.37
CA VAL A 266 1.38 -16.86 3.48
C VAL A 266 0.03 -16.45 2.92
N GLY A 267 -1.02 -17.19 3.28
CA GLY A 267 -2.40 -16.88 2.92
C GLY A 267 -3.35 -17.09 4.10
N SER A 268 -4.63 -16.81 3.89
CA SER A 268 -5.67 -16.95 4.91
C SER A 268 -6.98 -17.46 4.32
N ILE A 269 -7.63 -18.34 5.09
CA ILE A 269 -8.97 -18.88 4.81
C ILE A 269 -9.98 -18.08 5.64
N TYR A 270 -11.03 -17.59 4.98
CA TYR A 270 -12.16 -16.88 5.56
C TYR A 270 -13.44 -17.62 5.19
N CYS A 271 -14.05 -18.30 6.15
CA CYS A 271 -15.23 -19.13 5.85
C CYS A 271 -16.11 -19.39 7.08
N GLN A 272 -17.28 -19.98 6.82
CA GLN A 272 -18.12 -20.56 7.86
C GLN A 272 -17.55 -21.91 8.33
N LYS A 273 -17.83 -22.32 9.57
CA LYS A 273 -17.32 -23.61 10.12
C LYS A 273 -17.64 -24.81 9.23
N ALA A 274 -18.82 -24.83 8.61
CA ALA A 274 -19.27 -25.91 7.73
C ALA A 274 -18.42 -26.07 6.45
N GLN A 275 -17.79 -25.00 5.97
CA GLN A 275 -16.99 -24.99 4.74
C GLN A 275 -15.51 -25.31 5.00
N HIS A 276 -15.06 -25.11 6.24
CA HIS A 276 -13.64 -25.07 6.60
C HIS A 276 -12.86 -26.33 6.21
N ALA A 277 -13.37 -27.52 6.54
CA ALA A 277 -12.67 -28.77 6.26
C ALA A 277 -12.43 -29.01 4.76
N SER A 278 -13.43 -28.68 3.93
CA SER A 278 -13.36 -28.82 2.48
C SER A 278 -12.36 -27.84 1.86
N LEU A 279 -12.44 -26.56 2.25
CA LEU A 279 -11.51 -25.53 1.75
C LEU A 279 -10.07 -25.84 2.13
N LYS A 280 -9.83 -26.21 3.40
CA LYS A 280 -8.50 -26.59 3.85
C LYS A 280 -7.95 -27.78 3.06
N ARG A 281 -8.78 -28.80 2.79
CA ARG A 281 -8.37 -29.96 1.99
C ARG A 281 -8.03 -29.56 0.56
N MET A 282 -8.86 -28.74 -0.07
CA MET A 282 -8.62 -28.24 -1.42
C MET A 282 -7.29 -27.46 -1.52
N ILE A 283 -7.06 -26.53 -0.58
CA ILE A 283 -5.79 -25.79 -0.49
C ILE A 283 -4.61 -26.75 -0.27
N SER A 284 -4.75 -27.77 0.58
CA SER A 284 -3.68 -28.74 0.83
C SER A 284 -3.28 -29.49 -0.44
N ILE A 285 -4.26 -29.96 -1.23
CA ILE A 285 -4.04 -30.63 -2.51
C ILE A 285 -3.31 -29.71 -3.49
N GLU A 286 -3.69 -28.44 -3.55
CA GLU A 286 -3.06 -27.48 -4.46
C GLU A 286 -1.60 -27.15 -4.07
N LEU A 287 -1.25 -27.27 -2.79
CA LEU A 287 0.12 -27.03 -2.30
C LEU A 287 1.06 -28.23 -2.50
N GLU A 288 0.55 -29.46 -2.49
CA GLU A 288 1.34 -30.71 -2.58
C GLU A 288 2.37 -30.74 -3.72
N PRO A 289 2.10 -30.24 -4.94
CA PRO A 289 3.03 -30.36 -6.06
C PRO A 289 4.32 -29.53 -5.94
N PHE A 290 4.38 -28.53 -5.06
CA PHE A 290 5.51 -27.59 -5.00
C PHE A 290 5.94 -27.20 -3.59
N ALA A 291 5.09 -27.38 -2.58
CA ALA A 291 5.43 -27.01 -1.21
C ALA A 291 6.16 -28.17 -0.53
N SER A 292 7.39 -27.93 -0.07
CA SER A 292 8.12 -28.92 0.75
C SER A 292 7.50 -29.08 2.14
N LYS A 293 6.78 -28.05 2.59
CA LYS A 293 6.06 -28.03 3.87
C LYS A 293 4.84 -27.12 3.76
N SER A 294 3.77 -27.47 4.47
CA SER A 294 2.64 -26.57 4.71
C SER A 294 2.21 -26.59 6.18
N LEU A 295 1.62 -25.49 6.65
CA LEU A 295 1.18 -25.33 8.03
C LEU A 295 -0.14 -24.57 8.08
N PHE A 296 -1.14 -25.15 8.74
CA PHE A 296 -2.45 -24.54 8.96
C PHE A 296 -2.67 -24.40 10.46
N LYS A 297 -2.55 -23.19 11.01
CA LYS A 297 -2.68 -22.95 12.45
C LYS A 297 -3.45 -21.68 12.74
N THR A 298 -4.45 -21.81 13.61
CA THR A 298 -5.23 -20.67 14.11
C THR A 298 -4.49 -19.93 15.21
N ARG A 299 -4.93 -18.70 15.54
CA ARG A 299 -4.40 -17.93 16.67
C ARG A 299 -4.37 -18.77 17.95
N GLY A 300 -5.49 -19.40 18.32
CA GLY A 300 -5.60 -20.18 19.56
C GLY A 300 -4.58 -21.32 19.65
N GLN A 301 -4.33 -22.02 18.52
CA GLN A 301 -3.34 -23.08 18.46
C GLN A 301 -1.90 -22.56 18.64
N LEU A 302 -1.56 -21.43 18.00
CA LEU A 302 -0.23 -20.82 18.15
C LEU A 302 -0.02 -20.22 19.55
N THR A 303 -1.05 -19.62 20.15
CA THR A 303 -0.99 -19.11 21.52
C THR A 303 -0.76 -20.25 22.52
N ALA A 304 -1.45 -21.38 22.37
CA ALA A 304 -1.24 -22.55 23.22
C ALA A 304 0.19 -23.10 23.06
N ALA A 305 0.69 -23.23 21.83
CA ALA A 305 2.06 -23.66 21.56
C ALA A 305 3.10 -22.72 22.19
N ARG A 306 2.91 -21.40 22.06
CA ARG A 306 3.80 -20.38 22.65
C ARG A 306 3.80 -20.46 24.18
N ARG A 307 2.64 -20.67 24.82
CA ARG A 307 2.54 -20.86 26.27
C ARG A 307 3.27 -22.12 26.73
N LEU A 308 3.11 -23.24 26.03
CA LEU A 308 3.80 -24.50 26.35
C LEU A 308 5.33 -24.37 26.22
N LEU A 309 5.80 -23.74 25.14
CA LEU A 309 7.22 -23.42 24.97
C LEU A 309 7.75 -22.44 26.03
N GLY A 310 6.86 -21.65 26.66
CA GLY A 310 7.12 -20.79 27.82
C GLY A 310 7.77 -21.51 29.00
N TYR A 311 7.35 -22.76 29.23
CA TYR A 311 7.79 -23.56 30.37
C TYR A 311 9.10 -24.32 30.13
N LEU A 312 9.60 -24.34 28.89
CA LEU A 312 10.83 -25.05 28.55
C LEU A 312 12.04 -24.09 28.67
N PRO A 313 13.04 -24.38 29.52
CA PRO A 313 14.25 -23.59 29.60
C PRO A 313 15.13 -23.82 28.36
N GLY A 314 15.83 -22.77 27.91
CA GLY A 314 16.87 -22.86 26.87
C GLY A 314 16.78 -21.79 25.77
N GLY A 315 17.86 -21.64 25.00
CA GLY A 315 17.90 -20.71 23.86
C GLY A 315 17.00 -21.11 22.70
N TRP A 316 16.79 -22.43 22.52
CA TRP A 316 15.91 -22.97 21.49
C TRP A 316 14.43 -22.60 21.71
N SER A 317 13.93 -22.74 22.95
CA SER A 317 12.55 -22.39 23.28
C SER A 317 12.30 -20.88 23.13
N ARG A 318 13.25 -20.04 23.57
CA ARG A 318 13.21 -18.57 23.35
C ARG A 318 13.14 -18.20 21.87
N ARG A 319 13.95 -18.83 21.02
CA ARG A 319 13.91 -18.62 19.56
C ARG A 319 12.53 -18.95 18.99
N TRP A 320 11.95 -20.09 19.35
CA TRP A 320 10.62 -20.47 18.89
C TRP A 320 9.51 -19.57 19.43
N GLN A 321 9.63 -19.07 20.67
CA GLN A 321 8.69 -18.10 21.21
C GLN A 321 8.66 -16.79 20.40
N LEU A 322 9.83 -16.31 19.96
CA LEU A 322 9.94 -15.13 19.08
C LEU A 322 9.29 -15.39 17.72
N THR A 323 9.59 -16.53 17.08
CA THR A 323 8.97 -16.92 15.81
C THR A 323 7.45 -17.02 15.90
N LEU A 324 6.93 -17.67 16.95
CA LEU A 324 5.48 -17.75 17.19
C LEU A 324 4.87 -16.38 17.51
N GLY A 325 5.60 -15.50 18.18
CA GLY A 325 5.19 -14.11 18.40
C GLY A 325 4.98 -13.36 17.07
N LYS A 326 5.95 -13.45 16.15
CA LYS A 326 5.86 -12.85 14.80
C LYS A 326 4.71 -13.46 14.00
N MET A 327 4.51 -14.77 14.05
CA MET A 327 3.36 -15.42 13.40
C MET A 327 2.04 -14.88 13.96
N LEU A 328 1.89 -14.79 15.28
CA LEU A 328 0.70 -14.24 15.93
C LEU A 328 0.42 -12.79 15.50
N GLN A 329 1.43 -11.93 15.42
CA GLN A 329 1.29 -10.57 14.90
C GLN A 329 0.86 -10.54 13.42
N GLY A 330 1.35 -11.49 12.61
CA GLY A 330 0.87 -11.67 11.23
C GLY A 330 -0.61 -12.07 11.16
N ILE A 331 -1.10 -12.86 12.13
CA ILE A 331 -2.52 -13.20 12.23
C ILE A 331 -3.37 -11.97 12.58
N ASP A 332 -2.85 -11.03 13.37
CA ASP A 332 -3.55 -9.79 13.68
C ASP A 332 -3.99 -9.07 12.40
N LEU A 333 -3.09 -8.92 11.42
CA LEU A 333 -3.43 -8.34 10.12
C LEU A 333 -4.51 -9.13 9.37
N MET A 334 -4.47 -10.47 9.41
CA MET A 334 -5.50 -11.30 8.76
C MET A 334 -6.86 -11.20 9.47
N GLU A 335 -6.87 -10.90 10.76
CA GLU A 335 -8.10 -10.68 11.53
C GLU A 335 -8.62 -9.23 11.45
N GLY A 336 -8.02 -8.39 10.62
CA GLY A 336 -8.37 -6.97 10.52
C GLY A 336 -7.94 -6.17 11.75
N GLN A 337 -6.89 -6.61 12.45
CA GLN A 337 -6.29 -5.89 13.56
C GLN A 337 -5.00 -5.22 13.08
N PRO A 338 -4.91 -3.88 13.13
CA PRO A 338 -3.73 -3.17 12.65
C PRO A 338 -2.52 -3.45 13.53
N SER A 339 -1.34 -3.55 12.91
CA SER A 339 -0.09 -3.93 13.58
C SER A 339 1.11 -3.31 12.89
N GLU A 340 2.20 -3.10 13.65
CA GLU A 340 3.47 -2.57 13.14
C GLU A 340 4.38 -3.66 12.53
N VAL A 341 3.94 -4.93 12.48
CA VAL A 341 4.77 -6.09 12.11
C VAL A 341 5.54 -5.96 10.78
N ALA A 342 5.07 -5.13 9.85
CA ALA A 342 5.72 -4.90 8.56
C ALA A 342 6.65 -3.69 8.52
N LEU A 343 6.54 -2.75 9.48
CA LEU A 343 7.33 -1.52 9.53
C LEU A 343 8.83 -1.71 9.80
N PRO A 344 9.30 -2.72 10.59
CA PRO A 344 10.71 -2.97 10.80
C PRO A 344 11.54 -3.10 9.52
N LEU A 345 10.92 -3.49 8.40
CA LEU A 345 11.55 -3.48 7.08
C LEU A 345 12.23 -2.14 6.75
N ALA A 346 11.60 -1.01 7.06
CA ALA A 346 12.14 0.30 6.71
C ALA A 346 13.46 0.61 7.46
N TYR A 347 13.72 -0.10 8.55
CA TYR A 347 14.85 0.12 9.45
C TYR A 347 16.05 -0.79 9.11
N THR A 348 15.91 -1.77 8.21
CA THR A 348 17.00 -2.68 7.84
C THR A 348 18.13 -2.01 7.05
N ALA A 349 18.00 -0.71 6.75
CA ALA A 349 19.05 0.13 6.17
C ALA A 349 19.89 0.88 7.22
N GLY A 350 19.62 0.68 8.52
CA GLY A 350 20.44 1.19 9.63
C GLY A 350 19.85 2.36 10.42
N ALA A 351 18.73 2.92 9.98
CA ALA A 351 17.95 3.87 10.78
C ALA A 351 17.48 3.22 12.09
N LYS A 352 17.40 4.00 13.17
CA LYS A 352 16.96 3.52 14.49
C LYS A 352 15.67 4.23 14.88
N PRO A 353 14.66 3.51 15.40
CA PRO A 353 13.46 4.14 15.90
C PRO A 353 13.75 4.97 17.14
N LEU A 354 12.94 6.01 17.37
CA LEU A 354 12.94 6.70 18.66
C LEU A 354 12.50 5.73 19.77
N PRO A 355 13.19 5.73 20.93
CA PRO A 355 12.78 4.93 22.08
C PRO A 355 11.34 5.25 22.50
N ASP A 356 10.59 4.21 22.89
CA ASP A 356 9.24 4.31 23.45
C ASP A 356 8.20 5.04 22.57
N ALA A 357 8.47 5.18 21.27
CA ALA A 357 7.56 5.78 20.31
C ALA A 357 7.12 4.76 19.25
N PRO A 358 5.88 4.88 18.72
CA PRO A 358 5.47 4.10 17.55
C PRO A 358 6.45 4.26 16.39
N LEU A 359 6.59 3.20 15.58
CA LEU A 359 7.48 3.22 14.43
C LEU A 359 7.00 4.25 13.41
N ASN A 360 7.88 5.16 13.03
CA ASN A 360 7.61 6.21 12.05
C ASN A 360 8.80 6.36 11.10
N PRO A 361 8.79 5.66 9.95
CA PRO A 361 9.90 5.69 9.00
C PRO A 361 10.29 7.09 8.50
N ALA A 362 9.36 8.04 8.41
CA ALA A 362 9.71 9.40 7.99
C ALA A 362 10.45 10.17 9.09
N ARG A 363 9.91 10.16 10.32
CA ARG A 363 10.52 10.81 11.48
C ARG A 363 11.91 10.23 11.77
N ASP A 364 12.04 8.91 11.64
CA ASP A 364 13.24 8.18 11.98
C ASP A 364 14.26 8.14 10.82
N ASN A 365 14.01 8.90 9.75
CA ASN A 365 14.89 9.07 8.58
C ASN A 365 15.25 7.74 7.87
N CYS A 366 14.30 6.82 7.76
CA CYS A 366 14.45 5.59 6.98
C CYS A 366 14.46 5.86 5.47
N GLY A 367 15.40 5.27 4.74
CA GLY A 367 15.37 5.28 3.26
C GLY A 367 14.60 4.09 2.72
N LEU A 368 13.40 4.39 2.20
CA LEU A 368 12.50 3.43 1.60
C LEU A 368 11.88 4.04 0.34
N ILE A 369 11.94 3.31 -0.77
CA ILE A 369 11.18 3.60 -1.99
C ILE A 369 10.47 2.30 -2.41
N TRP A 370 9.17 2.35 -2.67
CA TRP A 370 8.44 1.20 -3.20
C TRP A 370 8.42 1.19 -4.71
N TYR A 371 8.85 0.09 -5.32
CA TYR A 371 8.55 -0.26 -6.70
C TYR A 371 7.47 -1.35 -6.70
N ALA A 372 6.24 -1.02 -7.13
CA ALA A 372 5.07 -1.91 -7.01
C ALA A 372 4.32 -2.10 -8.34
N PRO A 373 4.93 -2.76 -9.34
CA PRO A 373 4.28 -3.20 -10.58
C PRO A 373 3.14 -4.18 -10.36
N ILE A 374 2.08 -4.03 -11.17
CA ILE A 374 1.03 -5.04 -11.31
C ILE A 374 1.27 -5.83 -12.59
N LEU A 375 1.23 -7.15 -12.47
CA LEU A 375 1.37 -8.08 -13.57
C LEU A 375 0.08 -8.87 -13.76
N PRO A 376 -0.25 -9.28 -15.00
CA PRO A 376 -1.17 -10.38 -15.19
C PRO A 376 -0.59 -11.62 -14.48
N LEU A 377 -1.43 -12.38 -13.78
CA LEU A 377 -1.01 -13.62 -13.11
C LEU A 377 -0.84 -14.76 -14.14
N LYS A 378 0.07 -14.55 -15.09
CA LYS A 378 0.60 -15.55 -16.01
C LYS A 378 1.93 -16.01 -15.44
N THR A 379 1.97 -17.27 -15.01
CA THR A 379 3.00 -17.81 -14.11
C THR A 379 4.42 -17.61 -14.65
N GLN A 380 4.65 -17.93 -15.92
CA GLN A 380 5.94 -17.75 -16.59
C GLN A 380 6.35 -16.28 -16.70
N GLU A 381 5.46 -15.40 -17.16
CA GLU A 381 5.74 -13.96 -17.32
C GLU A 381 6.12 -13.33 -15.97
N VAL A 382 5.43 -13.72 -14.88
CA VAL A 382 5.75 -13.26 -13.52
C VAL A 382 7.13 -13.77 -13.08
N ALA A 383 7.44 -15.04 -13.30
CA ALA A 383 8.74 -15.61 -12.94
C ALA A 383 9.90 -14.95 -13.71
N ASP A 384 9.72 -14.70 -15.00
CA ASP A 384 10.69 -14.04 -15.88
C ASP A 384 10.95 -12.60 -15.44
N PHE A 385 9.87 -11.89 -15.08
CA PHE A 385 9.94 -10.54 -14.57
C PHE A 385 10.72 -10.48 -13.24
N VAL A 386 10.42 -11.37 -12.29
CA VAL A 386 11.15 -11.45 -11.01
C VAL A 386 12.65 -11.68 -11.24
N ARG A 387 13.02 -12.63 -12.11
CA ARG A 387 14.43 -12.89 -12.46
C ARG A 387 15.11 -11.65 -13.05
N THR A 388 14.39 -10.92 -13.89
CA THR A 388 14.85 -9.67 -14.49
C THR A 388 15.08 -8.59 -13.43
N LEU A 389 14.13 -8.37 -12.52
CA LEU A 389 14.27 -7.41 -11.42
C LEU A 389 15.46 -7.76 -10.53
N GLN A 390 15.60 -9.03 -10.14
CA GLN A 390 16.72 -9.48 -9.32
C GLN A 390 18.05 -9.19 -10.02
N ARG A 391 18.18 -9.50 -11.32
CA ARG A 391 19.40 -9.16 -12.09
C ARG A 391 19.68 -7.66 -12.10
N ARG A 392 18.66 -6.80 -12.26
CA ARG A 392 18.81 -5.33 -12.27
C ARG A 392 19.22 -4.78 -10.91
N CYS A 393 18.59 -5.23 -9.83
CA CYS A 393 18.98 -4.85 -8.47
C CYS A 393 20.44 -5.24 -8.18
N ARG A 394 20.87 -6.43 -8.63
CA ARG A 394 22.26 -6.91 -8.50
C ARG A 394 23.26 -6.01 -9.24
N GLN A 395 22.96 -5.61 -10.48
CA GLN A 395 23.80 -4.66 -11.23
C GLN A 395 23.95 -3.31 -10.51
N GLN A 396 22.92 -2.88 -9.79
CA GLN A 396 22.94 -1.66 -8.97
C GLN A 396 23.44 -1.88 -7.54
N GLN A 397 23.93 -3.09 -7.19
CA GLN A 397 24.37 -3.44 -5.84
C GLN A 397 23.29 -3.16 -4.77
N MET A 398 22.02 -3.38 -5.13
CA MET A 398 20.87 -3.22 -4.25
C MET A 398 20.32 -4.60 -3.87
N PRO A 399 19.93 -4.84 -2.61
CA PRO A 399 19.18 -6.04 -2.26
C PRO A 399 17.83 -6.04 -2.98
N CYS A 400 17.32 -7.23 -3.30
CA CYS A 400 16.03 -7.41 -4.00
C CYS A 400 15.04 -8.23 -3.16
N PRO A 401 14.56 -7.69 -2.01
CA PRO A 401 13.48 -8.32 -1.27
C PRO A 401 12.18 -8.24 -2.06
N VAL A 402 11.69 -9.36 -2.60
CA VAL A 402 10.47 -9.41 -3.41
C VAL A 402 9.33 -9.97 -2.58
N THR A 403 8.18 -9.30 -2.62
CA THR A 403 6.89 -9.85 -2.17
C THR A 403 5.92 -9.85 -3.34
N LEU A 404 5.47 -11.04 -3.75
CA LEU A 404 4.39 -11.18 -4.71
C LEU A 404 3.07 -11.29 -3.94
N THR A 405 2.12 -10.39 -4.18
CA THR A 405 0.82 -10.38 -3.49
C THR A 405 -0.30 -10.65 -4.48
N SER A 406 -1.01 -11.77 -4.35
CA SER A 406 -2.12 -12.06 -5.25
C SER A 406 -3.31 -11.15 -4.97
N LEU A 407 -3.75 -10.41 -5.97
CA LEU A 407 -4.94 -9.55 -5.88
C LEU A 407 -6.19 -10.30 -6.34
N SER A 408 -6.03 -11.15 -7.35
CA SER A 408 -7.03 -12.08 -7.85
C SER A 408 -6.33 -13.20 -8.62
N SER A 409 -7.08 -14.14 -9.18
CA SER A 409 -6.53 -15.12 -10.12
C SER A 409 -6.10 -14.52 -11.48
N ARG A 410 -6.26 -13.21 -11.67
CA ARG A 410 -5.90 -12.47 -12.90
C ARG A 410 -4.72 -11.53 -12.72
N ALA A 411 -4.50 -11.03 -11.50
CA ALA A 411 -3.53 -9.97 -11.26
C ALA A 411 -2.73 -10.24 -9.97
N ILE A 412 -1.44 -9.96 -10.05
CA ILE A 412 -0.50 -10.08 -8.93
C ILE A 412 0.34 -8.82 -8.85
N ASP A 413 0.51 -8.32 -7.64
CA ASP A 413 1.47 -7.26 -7.35
C ASP A 413 2.86 -7.87 -7.14
N CYS A 414 3.90 -7.21 -7.65
CA CYS A 414 5.29 -7.56 -7.39
C CYS A 414 6.00 -6.39 -6.70
N THR A 415 5.83 -6.30 -5.38
CA THR A 415 6.40 -5.22 -4.59
C THR A 415 7.87 -5.48 -4.23
N VAL A 416 8.71 -4.50 -4.55
CA VAL A 416 10.13 -4.43 -4.19
C VAL A 416 10.40 -3.14 -3.39
N PRO A 417 10.76 -3.24 -2.10
CA PRO A 417 11.29 -2.13 -1.32
C PRO A 417 12.75 -1.90 -1.67
N LEU A 418 13.06 -0.72 -2.20
CA LEU A 418 14.42 -0.21 -2.32
C LEU A 418 14.81 0.45 -1.00
N LEU A 419 15.71 -0.19 -0.27
CA LEU A 419 16.12 0.18 1.08
C LEU A 419 17.51 0.81 1.02
N PHE A 420 17.69 1.96 1.66
CA PHE A 420 18.95 2.70 1.60
C PHE A 420 19.14 3.58 2.83
N ASP A 421 20.40 3.88 3.14
CA ASP A 421 20.72 4.83 4.20
C ASP A 421 20.61 6.26 3.68
N ARG A 422 19.67 7.04 4.24
CA ARG A 422 19.45 8.44 3.85
C ARG A 422 20.56 9.39 4.27
N THR A 423 21.40 9.00 5.22
CA THR A 423 22.55 9.82 5.66
C THR A 423 23.68 9.82 4.61
N HIS A 424 23.68 8.85 3.69
CA HIS A 424 24.68 8.71 2.63
C HIS A 424 24.09 9.10 1.27
N ALA A 425 24.48 10.27 0.75
CA ALA A 425 23.95 10.81 -0.52
C ALA A 425 24.11 9.84 -1.71
N GLN A 426 25.22 9.10 -1.78
CA GLN A 426 25.45 8.09 -2.82
C GLN A 426 24.48 6.91 -2.73
N ALA A 427 24.10 6.48 -1.53
CA ALA A 427 23.13 5.40 -1.34
C ALA A 427 21.73 5.84 -1.82
N SER A 428 21.32 7.07 -1.49
CA SER A 428 20.10 7.66 -2.02
C SER A 428 20.12 7.76 -3.55
N ALA A 429 21.21 8.26 -4.14
CA ALA A 429 21.34 8.38 -5.61
C ALA A 429 21.24 7.00 -6.30
N ARG A 430 21.90 5.97 -5.75
CA ARG A 430 21.83 4.59 -6.24
C ARG A 430 20.41 4.02 -6.18
N ALA A 431 19.68 4.26 -5.09
CA ALA A 431 18.30 3.81 -4.96
C ALA A 431 17.37 4.48 -5.98
N HIS A 432 17.55 5.80 -6.22
CA HIS A 432 16.79 6.52 -7.23
C HIS A 432 17.09 6.02 -8.65
N GLU A 433 18.36 5.76 -8.94
CA GLU A 433 18.76 5.23 -10.24
C GLU A 433 18.25 3.80 -10.46
N CYS A 434 18.33 2.95 -9.42
CA CYS A 434 17.73 1.63 -9.44
C CYS A 434 16.22 1.71 -9.73
N TYR A 435 15.48 2.60 -9.07
CA TYR A 435 14.06 2.81 -9.37
C TYR A 435 13.81 3.15 -10.84
N ARG A 436 14.55 4.11 -11.42
CA ARG A 436 14.39 4.51 -12.83
C ARG A 436 14.64 3.34 -13.78
N GLN A 437 15.66 2.54 -13.51
CA GLN A 437 15.99 1.37 -14.32
C GLN A 437 14.92 0.28 -14.21
N LEU A 438 14.44 -0.03 -13.00
CA LEU A 438 13.35 -0.99 -12.82
C LEU A 438 12.08 -0.52 -13.53
N PHE A 439 11.76 0.77 -13.42
CA PHE A 439 10.61 1.37 -14.12
C PHE A 439 10.76 1.28 -15.65
N ALA A 440 11.93 1.63 -16.19
CA ALA A 440 12.18 1.57 -17.63
C ALA A 440 12.09 0.13 -18.17
N GLU A 441 12.65 -0.84 -17.44
CA GLU A 441 12.58 -2.26 -17.76
C GLU A 441 11.13 -2.77 -17.71
N GLY A 442 10.40 -2.47 -16.63
CA GLY A 442 8.99 -2.83 -16.51
C GLY A 442 8.17 -2.27 -17.66
N LYS A 443 8.34 -0.98 -17.96
CA LYS A 443 7.66 -0.32 -19.08
C LYS A 443 7.96 -0.99 -20.42
N ALA A 444 9.21 -1.37 -20.67
CA ALA A 444 9.59 -2.11 -21.89
C ALA A 444 8.92 -3.48 -21.99
N LEU A 445 8.59 -4.11 -20.85
CA LEU A 445 7.86 -5.37 -20.75
C LEU A 445 6.34 -5.19 -20.66
N GLY A 446 5.81 -3.97 -20.79
CA GLY A 446 4.38 -3.67 -20.67
C GLY A 446 3.84 -3.74 -19.24
N VAL A 447 4.72 -3.69 -18.23
CA VAL A 447 4.40 -3.79 -16.80
C VAL A 447 4.64 -2.43 -16.13
N LEU A 448 3.62 -1.88 -15.48
CA LEU A 448 3.72 -0.57 -14.82
C LEU A 448 3.35 -0.65 -13.34
N PRO A 449 3.99 0.17 -12.48
CA PRO A 449 3.55 0.34 -11.10
C PRO A 449 2.16 0.96 -11.02
N TYR A 450 1.26 0.37 -10.23
CA TYR A 450 -0.06 0.96 -9.97
C TYR A 450 0.02 2.20 -9.08
N ARG A 451 1.12 2.32 -8.32
CA ARG A 451 1.41 3.41 -7.42
C ARG A 451 2.87 3.79 -7.49
N VAL A 452 3.12 5.09 -7.61
CA VAL A 452 4.43 5.66 -7.90
C VAL A 452 4.77 6.70 -6.84
N PRO A 453 5.99 6.72 -6.30
CA PRO A 453 6.41 7.74 -5.34
C PRO A 453 6.36 9.15 -5.96
N ALA A 454 6.12 10.18 -5.13
CA ALA A 454 5.98 11.57 -5.57
C ALA A 454 7.08 12.04 -6.52
N SER A 455 8.33 11.67 -6.24
CA SER A 455 9.51 12.02 -7.05
C SER A 455 9.54 11.39 -8.46
N PHE A 456 8.74 10.36 -8.72
CA PHE A 456 8.79 9.58 -9.96
C PHE A 456 7.49 9.59 -10.77
N MET A 457 6.44 10.28 -10.31
CA MET A 457 5.13 10.29 -10.99
C MET A 457 5.22 10.79 -12.44
N HIS A 458 6.14 11.73 -12.70
CA HIS A 458 6.41 12.28 -14.02
C HIS A 458 6.79 11.19 -15.05
N LEU A 459 7.42 10.08 -14.62
CA LEU A 459 7.79 8.99 -15.52
C LEU A 459 6.58 8.33 -16.21
N LEU A 460 5.39 8.43 -15.62
CA LEU A 460 4.12 8.01 -16.23
C LEU A 460 3.49 9.13 -17.06
N THR A 461 3.36 10.32 -16.47
CA THR A 461 2.56 11.41 -17.04
C THR A 461 3.23 12.10 -18.22
N ASP A 462 4.57 12.14 -18.25
CA ASP A 462 5.33 12.81 -19.31
C ASP A 462 5.27 12.06 -20.65
N SER A 463 4.77 10.82 -20.65
CA SER A 463 4.51 10.07 -21.89
C SER A 463 3.49 10.74 -22.80
N GLN A 464 2.67 11.66 -22.28
CA GLN A 464 1.60 12.35 -23.02
C GLN A 464 0.66 11.38 -23.77
N GLY A 465 0.50 10.15 -23.26
CA GLY A 465 -0.45 9.19 -23.83
C GLY A 465 -1.90 9.71 -23.73
N PRO A 466 -2.84 9.19 -24.54
CA PRO A 466 -4.21 9.71 -24.63
C PRO A 466 -4.93 9.81 -23.27
N ALA A 467 -4.71 8.85 -22.37
CA ALA A 467 -5.29 8.88 -21.03
C ALA A 467 -4.79 10.07 -20.18
N TRP A 468 -3.50 10.38 -20.24
CA TRP A 468 -2.89 11.50 -19.51
C TRP A 468 -3.32 12.84 -20.09
N GLN A 469 -3.48 12.94 -21.41
CA GLN A 469 -4.00 14.14 -22.06
C GLN A 469 -5.45 14.44 -21.64
N LEU A 470 -6.30 13.41 -21.57
CA LEU A 470 -7.67 13.58 -21.06
C LEU A 470 -7.67 14.00 -19.58
N GLY A 471 -6.82 13.37 -18.76
CA GLY A 471 -6.65 13.76 -17.35
C GLY A 471 -6.24 15.23 -17.20
N ALA A 472 -5.31 15.71 -18.02
CA ALA A 472 -4.90 17.12 -18.04
C ALA A 472 -6.03 18.06 -18.44
N ARG A 473 -6.86 17.68 -19.43
CA ARG A 473 -8.04 18.47 -19.82
C ARG A 473 -9.08 18.54 -18.70
N ILE A 474 -9.32 17.43 -18.00
CA ILE A 474 -10.23 17.40 -16.83
C ILE A 474 -9.67 18.28 -15.72
N LYS A 475 -8.37 18.17 -15.43
CA LYS A 475 -7.68 19.00 -14.43
C LYS A 475 -7.81 20.49 -14.76
N ALA A 476 -7.52 20.89 -16.00
CA ALA A 476 -7.63 22.28 -16.43
C ALA A 476 -9.07 22.82 -16.36
N ALA A 477 -10.08 21.97 -16.59
CA ALA A 477 -11.47 22.36 -16.48
C ALA A 477 -11.95 22.55 -15.03
N LEU A 478 -11.50 21.69 -14.10
CA LEU A 478 -11.91 21.73 -12.68
C LEU A 478 -11.02 22.63 -11.82
N ASP A 479 -9.78 22.88 -12.24
CA ASP A 479 -8.79 23.66 -11.53
C ASP A 479 -7.90 24.43 -12.53
N PRO A 480 -8.44 25.49 -13.16
CA PRO A 480 -7.73 26.26 -14.18
C PRO A 480 -6.48 26.96 -13.63
N ASP A 481 -6.46 27.26 -12.33
CA ASP A 481 -5.34 27.92 -11.65
C ASP A 481 -4.30 26.92 -11.12
N ASN A 482 -4.53 25.61 -11.33
CA ASN A 482 -3.66 24.51 -10.91
C ASN A 482 -3.28 24.62 -9.43
N LEU A 483 -4.27 24.80 -8.56
CA LEU A 483 -4.08 24.96 -7.12
C LEU A 483 -3.90 23.62 -6.41
N LEU A 484 -4.68 22.60 -6.74
CA LEU A 484 -4.69 21.33 -6.02
C LEU A 484 -3.60 20.37 -6.52
N SER A 485 -2.59 20.13 -5.68
CA SER A 485 -1.50 19.17 -5.91
C SER A 485 -0.93 19.13 -7.35
N PRO A 486 -0.35 20.24 -7.84
CA PRO A 486 0.29 20.29 -9.16
C PRO A 486 1.22 19.10 -9.43
N GLY A 487 1.05 18.39 -10.54
CA GLY A 487 1.88 17.24 -10.90
C GLY A 487 1.48 15.90 -10.28
N ARG A 488 0.44 15.85 -9.42
CA ARG A 488 -0.12 14.59 -8.90
C ARG A 488 -0.84 13.81 -10.00
N TYR A 489 -0.18 12.82 -10.61
CA TYR A 489 -0.70 11.97 -11.69
C TYR A 489 -1.37 12.73 -12.85
N CYS A 490 -0.91 13.95 -13.08
CA CYS A 490 -1.31 14.80 -14.19
C CYS A 490 -0.05 15.45 -14.73
N ALA A 491 0.10 15.51 -16.06
CA ALA A 491 1.20 16.25 -16.66
C ALA A 491 1.14 17.71 -16.21
N ALA A 492 2.29 18.33 -15.98
CA ALA A 492 2.34 19.76 -15.74
C ALA A 492 1.80 20.47 -16.98
N SER A 493 0.83 21.38 -16.80
CA SER A 493 0.43 22.28 -17.88
C SER A 493 1.68 23.03 -18.36
N PRO A 494 1.87 23.21 -19.67
CA PRO A 494 2.92 24.10 -20.14
C PRO A 494 2.68 25.47 -19.50
N THR A 495 3.67 25.98 -18.78
CA THR A 495 3.69 27.36 -18.31
C THR A 495 3.32 28.26 -19.49
N PRO A 496 2.46 29.29 -19.35
CA PRO A 496 2.28 30.28 -20.39
C PRO A 496 3.66 30.78 -20.79
N GLU A 497 4.03 30.60 -22.06
CA GLU A 497 5.30 31.06 -22.60
C GLU A 497 5.48 32.53 -22.23
N GLN A 498 6.64 32.86 -21.66
CA GLN A 498 7.11 34.24 -21.74
C GLN A 498 7.10 34.62 -23.22
N PRO A 499 6.57 35.79 -23.60
CA PRO A 499 6.41 36.15 -25.00
C PRO A 499 7.77 36.02 -25.69
N THR A 500 7.86 35.06 -26.60
CA THR A 500 9.01 34.90 -27.47
C THR A 500 9.17 36.21 -28.23
N THR A 501 10.29 36.89 -28.02
CA THR A 501 10.69 38.01 -28.85
C THR A 501 10.76 37.50 -30.29
N ALA A 502 9.75 37.85 -31.08
CA ALA A 502 9.71 37.57 -32.50
C ALA A 502 10.96 38.17 -33.14
N SER A 503 11.84 37.30 -33.63
CA SER A 503 12.93 37.69 -34.52
C SER A 503 12.30 38.26 -35.78
N VAL A 504 12.32 39.58 -35.90
CA VAL A 504 12.02 40.30 -37.13
C VAL A 504 13.08 39.91 -38.15
N VAL A 505 12.74 39.00 -39.06
CA VAL A 505 13.49 38.83 -40.29
C VAL A 505 13.17 40.04 -41.16
N SER A 506 14.16 40.92 -41.29
CA SER A 506 14.14 42.05 -42.21
C SER A 506 14.66 41.54 -43.57
N ILE A 507 13.81 41.67 -44.59
CA ILE A 507 14.03 41.73 -46.05
C ILE A 507 15.17 40.90 -46.63
#